data_AF-A0A1G1YFK2-F1
#
_entry.id   AF-A0A1G1YFK2-F1
#
_cell.length_a   1.000
_cell.length_b   1.000
_cell.length_c   1.000
_cell.angle_alpha   90.00
_cell.angle_beta   90.00
_cell.angle_gamma   90.00
#
_symmetry.space_group_name_H-M   'P 1'
#
loop_
_entity.id
_entity.type
_entity.pdbx_description
1 polymer ?
#
loop_
_entity_poly.entity_id
_entity_poly.type
_entity_poly.pdbx_seq_one_letter_code
_entity_poly.pdbx_strand_id
1 'polypeptide(L)'
;MQQFVVPQFIDVEDKIIGPITVRQFLILLAGAGVSFVAYKLSDLTLFVFEFAVISLIFFTFAFIKINGKPIHYLFLNLIQTSRRARLRVWKKKVFHKAELHKLSKEKKAELPVVVIAKNKVKASRLAELSLIVDTGGIYQGEALPLAKGGKEQLL
;
A
#
# COMPACT_ATOMS: atom_id res chain seq x y z
N MET A 1 -1.60 -10.13 -27.76
CA MET A 1 -1.43 -9.53 -26.42
C MET A 1 -2.51 -10.10 -25.52
N GLN A 2 -2.16 -10.82 -24.45
CA GLN A 2 -3.15 -11.28 -23.48
C GLN A 2 -3.61 -10.08 -22.63
N GLN A 3 -4.90 -9.76 -22.71
CA GLN A 3 -5.52 -8.73 -21.88
C GLN A 3 -5.96 -9.38 -20.57
N PHE A 4 -5.43 -8.90 -19.45
CA PHE A 4 -5.89 -9.32 -18.13
C PHE A 4 -7.21 -8.61 -17.83
N VAL A 5 -8.23 -9.38 -17.50
CA VAL A 5 -9.53 -8.83 -17.09
C VAL A 5 -9.35 -8.27 -15.68
N VAL A 6 -9.47 -6.95 -15.54
CA VAL A 6 -9.43 -6.30 -14.23
C VAL A 6 -10.80 -6.48 -13.57
N PRO A 7 -10.89 -7.14 -12.41
CA PRO A 7 -12.16 -7.28 -11.71
C PRO A 7 -12.67 -5.89 -11.29
N GLN A 8 -13.92 -5.56 -11.65
CA GLN A 8 -14.50 -4.24 -11.42
C GLN A 8 -14.97 -4.00 -9.97
N PHE A 9 -15.09 -5.04 -9.15
CA PHE A 9 -15.64 -4.95 -7.78
C PHE A 9 -14.62 -5.24 -6.68
N ILE A 10 -13.35 -4.89 -6.87
CA ILE A 10 -12.34 -5.07 -5.81
C ILE A 10 -12.52 -4.12 -4.62
N ASP A 11 -13.20 -2.98 -4.84
CA ASP A 11 -13.35 -1.91 -3.85
C ASP A 11 -14.67 -1.97 -3.07
N VAL A 12 -15.57 -2.88 -3.45
CA VAL A 12 -16.87 -3.06 -2.78
C VAL A 12 -16.73 -4.08 -1.66
N GLU A 13 -16.94 -3.64 -0.43
CA GLU A 13 -16.94 -4.53 0.73
C GLU A 13 -18.17 -5.45 0.74
N ASP A 14 -17.96 -6.69 1.18
CA ASP A 14 -19.01 -7.66 1.36
C ASP A 14 -20.07 -7.19 2.36
N LYS A 15 -21.33 -7.32 1.96
CA LYS A 15 -22.51 -7.00 2.77
C LYS A 15 -23.08 -8.28 3.35
N ILE A 16 -23.27 -8.31 4.66
CA ILE A 16 -23.84 -9.48 5.36
C ILE A 16 -25.36 -9.34 5.50
N ILE A 17 -25.81 -8.19 6.00
CA ILE A 17 -27.22 -7.96 6.34
C ILE A 17 -27.72 -6.76 5.54
N GLY A 18 -28.35 -7.04 4.41
CA GLY A 18 -28.88 -6.02 3.50
C GLY A 18 -27.78 -5.03 3.06
N PRO A 19 -27.85 -3.74 3.43
CA PRO A 19 -26.83 -2.75 3.07
C PRO A 19 -25.60 -2.72 3.99
N ILE A 20 -25.58 -3.51 5.08
CA ILE A 20 -24.55 -3.44 6.14
C ILE A 20 -23.37 -4.37 5.80
N THR A 21 -22.17 -3.78 5.78
CA THR A 21 -20.89 -4.49 5.59
C THR A 21 -20.47 -5.27 6.84
N VAL A 22 -19.61 -6.29 6.67
CA VAL A 22 -19.03 -7.06 7.78
C VAL A 22 -18.46 -6.14 8.87
N ARG A 23 -17.70 -5.13 8.45
CA ARG A 23 -17.08 -4.17 9.36
C ARG A 23 -18.12 -3.36 10.13
N GLN A 24 -19.11 -2.81 9.45
CA GLN A 24 -20.17 -2.03 10.09
C GLN A 24 -20.90 -2.84 11.13
N PHE A 25 -21.21 -4.10 10.82
CA PHE A 25 -21.82 -5.03 11.75
C PHE A 25 -20.95 -5.22 13.01
N LEU A 26 -19.65 -5.47 12.87
CA LEU A 26 -18.74 -5.61 14.03
C LEU A 26 -18.66 -4.34 14.88
N ILE A 27 -18.65 -3.16 14.26
CA ILE A 27 -18.65 -1.88 14.99
C ILE A 27 -19.96 -1.72 15.77
N LEU A 28 -21.11 -2.00 15.16
CA LEU A 28 -22.41 -1.92 15.83
C LEU A 28 -22.53 -2.95 16.96
N LEU A 29 -22.00 -4.17 16.77
CA LEU A 29 -21.96 -5.20 17.80
C LEU A 29 -21.11 -4.77 18.99
N ALA A 30 -19.95 -4.16 18.75
CA ALA A 30 -19.13 -3.58 19.80
C ALA A 30 -19.87 -2.45 20.54
N GLY A 31 -20.56 -1.56 19.82
CA GLY A 31 -21.39 -0.51 20.41
C GLY A 31 -22.53 -1.07 21.26
N ALA A 32 -23.21 -2.11 20.79
CA ALA A 32 -24.25 -2.81 21.55
C ALA A 32 -23.69 -3.44 22.83
N GLY A 33 -22.49 -4.05 22.76
CA GLY A 33 -21.79 -4.57 23.94
C GLY A 33 -21.46 -3.50 24.97
N VAL A 34 -20.93 -2.35 24.53
CA VAL A 34 -20.64 -1.21 25.43
C VAL A 34 -21.92 -0.64 26.03
N SER A 35 -22.97 -0.47 25.23
CA SER A 35 -24.29 -0.02 25.71
C SER A 35 -24.90 -1.00 26.72
N PHE A 36 -24.70 -2.32 26.54
CA PHE A 36 -25.16 -3.31 27.51
C PHE A 36 -24.43 -3.20 28.85
N VAL A 37 -23.12 -2.93 28.83
CA VAL A 37 -22.35 -2.68 30.06
C VAL A 37 -22.85 -1.39 30.74
N ALA A 38 -23.07 -0.32 29.98
CA ALA A 38 -23.65 0.93 30.50
C ALA A 38 -25.02 0.69 31.16
N TYR A 39 -25.90 -0.08 30.52
CA TYR A 39 -27.20 -0.46 31.08
C TYR A 39 -27.09 -1.19 32.43
N LYS A 40 -26.03 -1.97 32.64
CA LYS A 40 -25.83 -2.72 33.89
C LYS A 40 -25.25 -1.88 35.02
N LEU A 41 -24.58 -0.78 34.71
CA LEU A 41 -23.88 0.08 35.69
C LEU A 41 -24.66 1.35 36.04
N SER A 42 -25.59 1.77 35.18
CA SER A 42 -26.24 3.08 35.25
C SER A 42 -27.74 2.99 35.57
N ASP A 43 -28.27 4.00 36.25
CA ASP A 43 -29.72 4.20 36.38
C ASP A 43 -30.37 4.51 35.02
N LEU A 44 -31.67 4.25 34.87
CA LEU A 44 -32.38 4.36 33.58
C LEU A 44 -32.18 5.73 32.90
N THR A 45 -32.29 6.83 33.66
CA THR A 45 -32.09 8.19 33.13
C THR A 45 -30.66 8.39 32.61
N LEU A 46 -29.66 7.93 33.36
CA LEU A 46 -28.26 8.06 32.98
C LEU A 46 -27.94 7.15 31.79
N PHE A 47 -28.49 5.94 31.78
CA PHE A 47 -28.37 4.99 30.66
C PHE A 47 -28.91 5.57 29.36
N VAL A 48 -30.07 6.24 29.36
CA VAL A 48 -30.63 6.83 28.13
C VAL A 48 -29.68 7.88 27.54
N PHE A 49 -29.08 8.71 28.40
CA PHE A 49 -28.09 9.69 27.97
C PHE A 49 -26.82 9.02 27.43
N GLU A 50 -26.25 8.07 28.15
CA GLU A 50 -25.07 7.31 27.73
C GLU A 50 -25.32 6.57 26.42
N PHE A 51 -26.47 5.91 26.30
CA PHE A 51 -26.88 5.19 25.10
C PHE A 51 -26.95 6.10 23.88
N ALA A 52 -27.48 7.32 24.03
CA ALA A 52 -27.53 8.30 22.95
C ALA A 52 -26.11 8.69 22.50
N VAL A 53 -25.21 8.97 23.44
CA VAL A 53 -23.82 9.34 23.16
C VAL A 53 -23.05 8.19 22.52
N ILE A 54 -23.13 6.99 23.11
CA ILE A 54 -22.48 5.77 22.60
C ILE A 54 -22.99 5.46 21.19
N SER A 55 -24.30 5.43 21.00
CA SER A 55 -24.90 5.14 19.69
C SER A 55 -24.45 6.15 18.64
N LEU A 56 -24.42 7.45 18.96
CA LEU A 56 -23.95 8.48 18.04
C LEU A 56 -22.49 8.23 17.60
N ILE A 57 -21.60 7.90 18.54
CA ILE A 57 -20.20 7.63 18.26
C ILE A 57 -20.06 6.39 17.37
N PHE A 58 -20.67 5.27 17.75
CA PHE A 58 -20.52 4.01 17.01
C PHE A 58 -21.18 4.06 15.61
N PHE A 59 -22.32 4.73 15.46
CA PHE A 59 -22.94 4.96 14.14
C PHE A 59 -22.07 5.82 13.24
N THR A 60 -21.50 6.90 13.80
CA THR A 60 -20.56 7.78 13.08
C THR A 60 -19.37 6.95 12.56
N PHE A 61 -18.79 6.09 13.40
CA PHE A 61 -17.67 5.23 13.01
C PHE A 61 -18.03 4.14 11.99
N ALA A 62 -19.25 3.62 12.03
CA ALA A 62 -19.71 2.58 11.12
C ALA A 62 -20.00 3.13 9.71
N PHE A 63 -20.72 4.24 9.60
CA PHE A 63 -21.29 4.70 8.34
C PHE A 63 -20.53 5.84 7.66
N ILE A 64 -19.79 6.67 8.40
CA ILE A 64 -19.12 7.82 7.80
C ILE A 64 -17.85 7.39 7.05
N LYS A 65 -17.75 7.87 5.81
CA LYS A 65 -16.56 7.76 4.96
C LYS A 65 -16.08 9.15 4.58
N ILE A 66 -14.78 9.37 4.67
CA ILE A 66 -14.11 10.63 4.29
C ILE A 66 -13.16 10.29 3.14
N ASN A 67 -13.31 10.96 1.99
CA ASN A 67 -12.50 10.73 0.79
C ASN A 67 -12.48 9.25 0.33
N GLY A 68 -13.65 8.59 0.36
CA GLY A 68 -13.79 7.19 0.00
C GLY A 68 -13.24 6.19 1.03
N LYS A 69 -12.61 6.66 2.11
CA LYS A 69 -12.08 5.81 3.18
C LYS A 69 -12.97 5.84 4.42
N PRO A 70 -13.19 4.71 5.09
CA PRO A 70 -13.87 4.68 6.38
C PRO A 70 -13.19 5.56 7.43
N ILE A 71 -13.97 6.21 8.30
CA ILE A 71 -13.46 7.19 9.28
C ILE A 71 -12.49 6.56 10.32
N HIS A 72 -12.60 5.27 10.62
CA HIS A 72 -11.68 4.61 11.55
C HIS A 72 -10.22 4.65 11.07
N TYR A 73 -9.98 4.65 9.75
CA TYR A 73 -8.63 4.83 9.21
C TYR A 73 -8.08 6.23 9.47
N LEU A 74 -8.93 7.26 9.45
CA LEU A 74 -8.52 8.61 9.78
C LEU A 74 -8.03 8.67 11.24
N PHE A 75 -8.80 8.14 12.18
CA PHE A 75 -8.41 8.10 13.59
C PHE A 75 -7.15 7.26 13.83
N LEU A 76 -7.05 6.10 13.20
CA LEU A 76 -5.88 5.24 13.30
C LEU A 76 -4.62 5.95 12.76
N ASN A 77 -4.74 6.67 11.65
CA ASN A 77 -3.66 7.47 11.09
C ASN A 77 -3.31 8.69 11.96
N LEU A 78 -4.29 9.34 12.58
CA LEU A 78 -4.07 10.46 13.51
C LEU A 78 -3.27 9.98 14.72
N ILE A 79 -3.66 8.86 15.33
CA ILE A 79 -2.96 8.26 16.47
C ILE A 79 -1.54 7.85 16.07
N GLN A 80 -1.37 7.16 14.92
CA GLN A 80 -0.05 6.76 14.45
C GLN A 80 0.85 7.95 14.14
N THR A 81 0.32 8.99 13.51
CA THR A 81 1.08 10.19 13.15
C THR A 81 1.49 10.98 14.39
N SER A 82 0.58 11.11 15.36
CA SER A 82 0.86 11.79 16.63
C SER A 82 1.97 11.09 17.43
N ARG A 83 2.01 9.75 17.41
CA ARG A 83 3.07 8.96 18.06
C ARG A 83 4.41 8.95 17.31
N ARG A 84 4.45 9.37 16.04
CA ARG A 84 5.70 9.39 15.26
C ARG A 84 6.54 10.62 15.62
N ALA A 85 7.83 10.40 15.83
CA ALA A 85 8.78 11.50 16.00
C ALA A 85 8.75 12.43 14.77
N ARG A 86 8.57 13.74 15.01
CA ARG A 86 8.57 14.77 13.95
C ARG A 86 9.91 14.87 13.22
N LEU A 87 11.00 14.54 13.90
CA LEU A 87 12.35 14.54 13.35
C LEU A 87 12.64 13.25 12.60
N ARG A 88 12.55 13.31 11.27
CA ARG A 88 13.08 12.25 10.38
C ARG A 88 14.59 12.43 10.25
N VAL A 89 15.34 11.91 11.22
CA VAL A 89 16.81 11.82 11.11
C VAL A 89 17.15 10.66 10.19
N TRP A 90 17.95 10.93 9.17
CA TRP A 90 18.55 9.88 8.35
C TRP A 90 19.47 9.03 9.22
N LYS A 91 18.98 7.87 9.65
CA LYS A 91 19.79 6.86 10.35
C LYS A 91 20.50 6.02 9.28
N LYS A 92 21.76 6.35 8.98
CA LYS A 92 22.68 5.38 8.36
C LYS A 92 22.73 4.18 9.30
N LYS A 93 21.98 3.12 9.00
CA LYS A 93 22.11 1.85 9.70
C LYS A 93 23.51 1.34 9.39
N VAL A 94 24.43 1.53 10.33
CA VAL A 94 25.73 0.86 10.29
C VAL A 94 25.42 -0.58 10.67
N PHE A 95 24.95 -1.37 9.71
CA PHE A 95 24.65 -2.76 9.96
C PHE A 95 25.94 -3.47 10.37
N HIS A 96 25.94 -4.07 11.55
CA HIS A 96 27.01 -4.97 11.94
C HIS A 96 27.03 -6.14 10.96
N LYS A 97 28.21 -6.58 10.47
CA LYS A 97 28.32 -7.66 9.47
C LYS A 97 27.49 -8.90 9.83
N ALA A 98 27.36 -9.21 11.12
CA ALA A 98 26.57 -10.32 11.63
C ALA A 98 25.05 -10.19 11.37
N GLU A 99 24.49 -8.98 11.42
CA GLU A 99 23.07 -8.73 11.13
C GLU A 99 22.77 -8.81 9.63
N LEU A 100 23.69 -8.33 8.79
CA LEU A 100 23.59 -8.45 7.33
C LEU A 100 23.55 -9.92 6.90
N HIS A 101 24.36 -10.78 7.52
CA HIS A 101 24.36 -12.21 7.24
C HIS A 101 23.06 -12.91 7.67
N LYS A 102 22.44 -12.50 8.79
CA LYS A 102 21.15 -13.05 9.23
C LYS A 102 19.99 -12.62 8.31
N LEU A 103 19.91 -11.33 7.98
CA LEU A 103 18.93 -10.80 7.04
C LEU A 103 19.07 -11.41 5.64
N SER A 104 20.29 -11.66 5.19
CA SER A 104 20.57 -12.35 3.92
C SER A 104 20.21 -13.83 3.94
N LYS A 105 20.21 -14.47 5.11
CA LYS A 105 19.90 -15.89 5.27
C LYS A 105 18.39 -16.12 5.36
N GLU A 106 17.66 -15.24 6.05
CA GLU A 106 16.19 -15.28 6.13
C GLU A 106 15.52 -14.87 4.80
N LYS A 107 16.11 -13.93 4.05
CA LYS A 107 15.57 -13.50 2.75
C LYS A 107 15.92 -14.45 1.59
N LYS A 108 16.57 -15.58 1.88
CA LYS A 108 16.93 -16.63 0.92
C LYS A 108 15.80 -17.65 0.70
N ALA A 109 14.56 -17.31 1.05
CA ALA A 109 13.39 -18.00 0.53
C ALA A 109 13.34 -17.79 -0.99
N GLU A 110 13.22 -18.90 -1.70
CA GLU A 110 13.41 -19.07 -3.14
C GLU A 110 12.50 -18.15 -3.95
N LEU A 111 13.02 -17.00 -4.35
CA LEU A 111 12.45 -16.27 -5.48
C LEU A 111 12.73 -17.13 -6.73
N PRO A 112 11.71 -17.38 -7.59
CA PRO A 112 11.98 -18.00 -8.89
C PRO A 112 13.05 -17.15 -9.57
N VAL A 113 14.14 -17.81 -9.99
CA VAL A 113 15.24 -17.15 -10.68
C VAL A 113 14.72 -16.73 -12.05
N VAL A 114 14.03 -15.58 -12.11
CA VAL A 114 13.87 -14.87 -13.36
C VAL A 114 15.27 -14.36 -13.66
N VAL A 115 16.01 -15.10 -14.48
CA VAL A 115 17.25 -14.65 -15.08
C VAL A 115 16.87 -13.50 -16.00
N ILE A 116 16.66 -12.32 -15.43
CA ILE A 116 16.64 -11.08 -16.20
C ILE A 116 18.10 -10.93 -16.62
N ALA A 117 18.42 -11.41 -17.82
CA ALA A 117 19.66 -11.12 -18.48
C ALA A 117 19.72 -9.59 -18.60
N LYS A 118 20.32 -8.94 -17.59
CA LYS A 118 20.58 -7.51 -17.63
C LYS A 118 21.52 -7.32 -18.81
N ASN A 119 20.95 -6.83 -19.90
CA ASN A 119 21.71 -6.50 -21.09
C ASN A 119 22.76 -5.48 -20.64
N LYS A 120 24.04 -5.87 -20.64
CA LYS A 120 25.11 -5.01 -20.14
C LYS A 120 25.12 -3.77 -21.02
N VAL A 121 24.75 -2.63 -20.44
CA VAL A 121 24.75 -1.35 -21.16
C VAL A 121 26.19 -1.10 -21.60
N LYS A 122 26.41 -1.05 -22.92
CA LYS A 122 27.73 -0.80 -23.50
C LYS A 122 28.20 0.60 -23.12
N ALA A 123 29.51 0.78 -22.96
CA ALA A 123 30.10 2.08 -22.64
C ALA A 123 29.70 3.19 -23.63
N SER A 124 29.49 2.83 -24.91
CA SER A 124 29.01 3.75 -25.95
C SER A 124 27.62 4.33 -25.65
N ARG A 125 26.67 3.49 -25.19
CA ARG A 125 25.32 3.94 -24.79
C ARG A 125 25.35 4.91 -23.60
N LEU A 126 26.29 4.71 -22.67
CA LEU A 126 26.44 5.62 -21.52
C LEU A 126 27.04 6.96 -21.95
N ALA A 127 28.01 6.94 -22.86
CA ALA A 127 28.59 8.16 -23.43
C ALA A 127 27.57 8.96 -24.23
N GLU A 128 26.74 8.30 -25.04
CA GLU A 128 25.63 8.95 -25.77
C GLU A 128 24.63 9.60 -24.81
N LEU A 129 24.20 8.89 -23.77
CA LEU A 129 23.26 9.43 -22.78
C LEU A 129 23.86 10.62 -22.02
N SER A 130 25.16 10.57 -21.68
CA SER A 130 25.86 11.72 -21.08
C SER A 130 25.82 12.91 -22.02
N LEU A 131 26.14 12.70 -23.31
CA LEU A 131 26.19 13.77 -24.30
C LEU A 131 24.81 14.39 -24.55
N ILE A 132 23.74 13.59 -24.56
CA ILE A 132 22.36 14.07 -24.69
C ILE A 132 21.98 14.96 -23.50
N VAL A 133 22.35 14.55 -22.28
CA VAL A 133 22.08 15.31 -21.04
C VAL A 133 22.90 16.60 -21.02
N ASP A 134 24.19 16.53 -21.35
CA ASP A 134 25.10 17.68 -21.32
C ASP A 134 24.76 18.72 -22.41
N THR A 135 24.19 18.28 -23.55
CA THR A 135 23.80 19.17 -24.66
C THR A 135 22.34 19.62 -24.61
N GLY A 136 21.60 19.27 -23.54
CA GLY A 136 20.21 19.68 -23.38
C GLY A 136 19.28 19.21 -24.50
N GLY A 137 19.61 18.10 -25.17
CA GLY A 137 18.83 17.55 -26.28
C GLY A 137 19.14 18.11 -27.67
N ILE A 138 20.20 18.93 -27.82
CA ILE A 138 20.70 19.33 -29.15
C ILE A 138 21.32 18.13 -29.89
N TYR A 139 22.00 17.24 -29.16
CA TYR A 139 22.50 15.98 -29.72
C TYR A 139 21.43 14.89 -29.66
N GLN A 140 21.12 14.25 -30.80
CA GLN A 140 20.08 13.21 -30.92
C GLN A 140 20.62 11.79 -31.14
N GLY A 141 21.94 11.60 -31.13
CA GLY A 141 22.60 10.30 -31.30
C GLY A 141 22.90 9.92 -32.75
N GLU A 142 23.94 9.08 -32.94
CA GLU A 142 24.24 8.43 -34.22
C GLU A 142 23.56 7.05 -34.27
N ALA A 143 22.64 6.85 -35.22
CA ALA A 143 22.02 5.54 -35.44
C ALA A 143 23.01 4.57 -36.10
N LEU A 144 23.83 3.87 -35.31
CA LEU A 144 24.70 2.80 -35.80
C LEU A 144 23.96 1.45 -35.90
N PRO A 145 24.35 0.59 -36.86
CA PRO A 145 23.45 -0.29 -37.59
C PRO A 145 22.86 -1.38 -36.70
N LEU A 146 21.56 -1.61 -36.87
CA LEU A 146 20.90 -2.83 -36.44
C LEU A 146 21.75 -4.02 -36.89
N ALA A 147 22.15 -4.86 -35.95
CA ALA A 147 22.86 -6.09 -36.22
C ALA A 147 22.15 -6.86 -37.35
N LYS A 148 22.79 -6.97 -38.51
CA LYS A 148 22.44 -7.95 -39.54
C LYS A 148 22.53 -9.32 -38.89
N GLY A 149 21.40 -9.87 -38.47
CA GLY A 149 21.24 -11.26 -38.09
C GLY A 149 20.08 -11.84 -38.88
N GLY A 150 20.39 -12.74 -39.82
CA GLY A 150 19.39 -13.60 -40.46
C GLY A 150 19.09 -13.32 -41.93
N LYS A 151 20.09 -13.38 -42.81
CA LYS A 151 19.88 -13.87 -44.18
C LYS A 151 20.92 -14.94 -44.46
N GLU A 152 20.54 -16.19 -44.22
CA GLU A 152 20.92 -17.37 -45.00
C GLU A 152 20.07 -18.56 -44.54
N GLN A 153 19.02 -18.85 -45.31
CA GLN A 153 18.69 -20.21 -45.72
C GLN A 153 17.94 -20.10 -47.05
N LEU A 154 18.60 -20.66 -48.05
CA LEU A 154 18.19 -20.83 -49.43
C LEU A 154 17.06 -21.86 -49.54
N LEU A 155 16.27 -21.71 -50.62
CA LEU A 155 15.23 -22.59 -51.19
C LEU A 155 13.85 -22.53 -50.55
#